data_AF-A0A212RP00-F1
#
_entry.id   AF-A0A212RP00-F1
#
_cell.length_a   1.000
_cell.length_b   1.000
_cell.length_c   1.000
_cell.angle_alpha   90.00
_cell.angle_beta   90.00
_cell.angle_gamma   90.00
#
_symmetry.space_group_name_H-M   'P 1'
#
loop_
_entity.id
_entity.type
_entity.pdbx_description
1 polymer ?
#
loop_
_entity_poly.entity_id
_entity_poly.type
_entity_poly.pdbx_seq_one_letter_code
_entity_poly.pdbx_strand_id
1 'polypeptide(L)'
;MTFETTALAGLETAGRLINAVYKGPSDKSGYLAFRGDFALKFQETKADEKRPPEYCLEQGLAIVKDGGTSIDALAGYIHDINNLKTFKEVMGSLLSSTGNYIIFAGNIDFLAKYTVSFGDATLTVFPLEESTVWKELSDLSGLDKNDFKKLDGGGKVQLMLDKAAESKDTYEKISFEDFLTKALPVRNRNENRPV
;
A
#
# COMPACT_ATOMS: atom_id res chain seq x y z
N MET A 1 -14.73 14.78 9.98
CA MET A 1 -13.52 13.97 9.77
C MET A 1 -12.99 14.29 8.38
N THR A 2 -11.78 14.80 8.29
CA THR A 2 -11.08 15.07 7.02
C THR A 2 -9.71 14.41 7.08
N PHE A 3 -9.04 14.21 5.94
CA PHE A 3 -7.69 13.64 5.96
C PHE A 3 -6.65 14.58 6.56
N GLU A 4 -6.93 15.88 6.63
CA GLU A 4 -6.07 16.94 7.20
C GLU A 4 -5.78 16.75 8.69
N THR A 5 -6.61 15.99 9.40
CA THR A 5 -6.46 15.69 10.83
C THR A 5 -5.87 14.30 11.09
N THR A 6 -5.38 13.62 10.05
CA THR A 6 -4.89 12.23 10.14
C THR A 6 -3.40 12.13 9.80
N ALA A 7 -2.83 10.94 9.96
CA ALA A 7 -1.45 10.65 9.55
C ALA A 7 -1.17 10.92 8.06
N LEU A 8 -2.20 10.89 7.19
CA LEU A 8 -2.01 11.17 5.76
C LEU A 8 -2.10 12.66 5.41
N ALA A 9 -2.30 13.56 6.37
CA ALA A 9 -2.48 15.00 6.11
C ALA A 9 -1.35 15.58 5.26
N GLY A 10 -0.09 15.28 5.61
CA GLY A 10 1.07 15.75 4.83
C GLY A 10 1.13 15.19 3.42
N LEU A 11 0.73 13.93 3.21
CA LEU A 11 0.66 13.32 1.89
C LEU A 11 -0.47 13.92 1.04
N GLU A 12 -1.61 14.20 1.66
CA GLU A 12 -2.73 14.88 1.03
C GLU A 12 -2.34 16.28 0.57
N THR A 13 -1.78 17.10 1.45
CA THR A 13 -1.31 18.46 1.13
C THR A 13 -0.24 18.44 0.03
N ALA A 14 0.63 17.44 0.02
CA ALA A 14 1.63 17.25 -1.02
C ALA A 14 1.08 16.68 -2.34
N GLY A 15 -0.24 16.45 -2.45
CA GLY A 15 -0.87 15.90 -3.65
C GLY A 15 -0.47 14.45 -3.95
N ARG A 16 -0.07 13.68 -2.93
CA ARG A 16 0.42 12.31 -3.07
C ARG A 16 -0.69 11.25 -3.02
N LEU A 17 -1.88 11.60 -2.55
CA LEU A 17 -3.06 10.73 -2.65
C LEU A 17 -3.71 10.93 -4.02
N ILE A 18 -3.42 10.02 -4.96
CA ILE A 18 -3.87 10.13 -6.36
C ILE A 18 -4.72 8.93 -6.77
N ASN A 19 -5.41 9.04 -7.91
CA ASN A 19 -6.22 7.97 -8.48
C ASN A 19 -7.20 7.35 -7.48
N ALA A 20 -7.80 8.19 -6.62
CA ALA A 20 -8.65 7.75 -5.54
C ALA A 20 -9.90 7.05 -6.10
N VAL A 21 -10.02 5.75 -5.79
CA VAL A 21 -11.25 4.96 -5.95
C VAL A 21 -12.18 5.20 -4.76
N TYR A 22 -11.61 5.36 -3.57
CA TYR A 22 -12.34 5.74 -2.36
C TYR A 22 -11.49 6.62 -1.46
N LYS A 23 -12.11 7.61 -0.83
CA LYS A 23 -11.48 8.47 0.17
C LYS A 23 -12.56 9.09 1.05
N GLY A 24 -12.66 8.64 2.29
CA GLY A 24 -13.72 9.06 3.17
C GLY A 24 -13.72 8.34 4.51
N PRO A 25 -14.81 8.44 5.30
CA PRO A 25 -14.99 7.68 6.52
C PRO A 25 -14.87 6.17 6.31
N SER A 26 -14.35 5.43 7.29
CA SER A 26 -14.48 3.97 7.31
C SER A 26 -15.74 3.54 8.08
N ASP A 27 -16.05 2.25 8.09
CA ASP A 27 -17.11 1.69 8.95
C ASP A 27 -16.78 1.76 10.45
N LYS A 28 -15.50 1.93 10.79
CA LYS A 28 -15.05 2.12 12.17
C LYS A 28 -15.14 3.61 12.52
N SER A 29 -15.99 3.95 13.48
CA SER A 29 -16.17 5.33 13.94
C SER A 29 -14.84 5.96 14.38
N GLY A 30 -14.56 7.17 13.91
CA GLY A 30 -13.31 7.88 14.16
C GLY A 30 -12.16 7.49 13.23
N TYR A 31 -12.39 6.67 12.20
CA TYR A 31 -11.38 6.28 11.22
C TYR A 31 -11.80 6.65 9.80
N LEU A 32 -10.80 6.93 8.97
CA LEU A 32 -10.95 7.19 7.55
C LEU A 32 -10.25 6.08 6.76
N ALA A 33 -10.80 5.81 5.58
CA ALA A 33 -10.29 4.84 4.63
C ALA A 33 -9.90 5.52 3.32
N PHE A 34 -8.76 5.09 2.76
CA PHE A 34 -8.30 5.49 1.44
C PHE A 34 -8.10 4.25 0.56
N ARG A 35 -8.48 4.35 -0.71
CA ARG A 35 -8.17 3.39 -1.77
C ARG A 35 -7.81 4.17 -3.04
N GLY A 36 -6.58 4.01 -3.54
CA GLY A 36 -6.05 4.74 -4.69
C GLY A 36 -4.57 4.42 -4.86
N ASP A 37 -3.76 5.39 -5.28
CA ASP A 37 -2.29 5.25 -5.32
C ASP A 37 -1.63 6.31 -4.43
N PHE A 38 -0.44 5.98 -3.91
CA PHE A 38 0.42 6.92 -3.20
C PHE A 38 1.61 7.30 -4.09
N ALA A 39 1.68 8.56 -4.51
CA ALA A 39 2.81 9.06 -5.28
C ALA A 39 4.09 9.08 -4.41
N LEU A 40 5.12 8.37 -4.87
CA LEU A 40 6.42 8.31 -4.18
C LEU A 40 7.38 9.35 -4.74
N LYS A 41 7.48 9.44 -6.07
CA LYS A 41 8.31 10.43 -6.75
C LYS A 41 7.54 11.12 -7.88
N PHE A 42 7.54 12.44 -7.88
CA PHE A 42 7.00 13.23 -8.98
C PHE A 42 8.06 13.44 -10.06
N GLN A 43 7.62 13.56 -11.31
CA GLN A 43 8.50 13.96 -12.40
C GLN A 43 8.88 15.44 -12.27
N GLU A 44 10.04 15.83 -12.78
CA GLU A 44 10.38 17.25 -12.93
C GLU A 44 9.35 17.96 -13.82
N THR A 45 8.74 19.02 -13.29
CA THR A 45 7.74 19.81 -13.99
C THR A 45 8.39 20.59 -15.12
N LYS A 46 8.01 20.29 -16.36
CA LYS A 46 8.29 21.12 -17.53
C LYS A 46 6.98 21.80 -17.92
N ALA A 47 6.82 23.09 -17.60
CA ALA A 47 5.61 23.89 -17.82
C ALA A 47 4.36 23.42 -17.03
N ASP A 48 3.19 24.01 -17.33
CA ASP A 48 1.90 23.83 -16.62
C ASP A 48 1.22 22.45 -16.85
N GLU A 49 1.95 21.46 -17.36
CA GLU A 49 1.42 20.11 -17.60
C GLU A 49 1.45 19.28 -16.31
N LYS A 50 0.27 18.90 -15.80
CA LYS A 50 0.16 17.96 -14.67
C LYS A 50 0.55 16.56 -15.14
N ARG A 51 1.78 16.14 -14.80
CA ARG A 51 2.31 14.82 -15.15
C ARG A 51 1.95 13.77 -14.11
N PRO A 52 1.76 12.49 -14.52
CA PRO A 52 1.72 11.40 -13.57
C PRO A 52 3.06 11.36 -12.81
N PRO A 53 3.06 10.85 -11.57
CA PRO A 53 4.32 10.59 -10.85
C PRO A 53 5.22 9.66 -11.65
N GLU A 54 6.52 9.72 -11.38
CA GLU A 54 7.51 8.82 -11.95
C GLU A 54 7.26 7.38 -11.47
N TYR A 55 6.93 7.21 -10.18
CA TYR A 55 6.44 5.95 -9.63
C TYR A 55 5.67 6.14 -8.32
N CYS A 56 4.88 5.12 -7.98
CA CYS A 56 3.94 5.08 -6.86
C CYS A 56 4.04 3.77 -6.06
N LEU A 57 3.43 3.78 -4.88
CA LEU A 57 2.78 2.58 -4.33
C LEU A 57 1.37 2.51 -4.94
N GLU A 58 1.16 1.53 -5.81
CA GLU A 58 -0.06 1.38 -6.61
C GLU A 58 -1.11 0.55 -5.88
N GLN A 59 -2.39 0.72 -6.21
CA GLN A 59 -3.51 -0.03 -5.63
C GLN A 59 -3.48 -0.04 -4.09
N GLY A 60 -3.07 1.09 -3.53
CA GLY A 60 -2.94 1.34 -2.12
C GLY A 60 -4.29 1.35 -1.40
N LEU A 61 -4.34 0.69 -0.25
CA LEU A 61 -5.43 0.75 0.74
C LEU A 61 -4.84 1.26 2.05
N ALA A 62 -5.49 2.18 2.74
CA ALA A 62 -5.08 2.60 4.07
C ALA A 62 -6.25 2.85 5.02
N ILE A 63 -6.06 2.53 6.31
CA ILE A 63 -6.90 2.96 7.42
C ILE A 63 -6.10 3.90 8.31
N VAL A 64 -6.69 5.04 8.66
CA VAL A 64 -6.11 6.03 9.57
C VAL A 64 -7.13 6.55 10.55
N LYS A 65 -6.71 6.80 11.78
CA LYS A 65 -7.54 7.43 12.81
C LYS A 65 -7.59 8.96 12.67
N ASP A 66 -8.77 9.55 12.91
CA ASP A 66 -8.92 10.99 13.10
C ASP A 66 -8.14 11.46 14.36
N GLY A 67 -7.32 12.50 14.19
CA GLY A 67 -6.35 12.96 15.20
C GLY A 67 -5.15 12.02 15.42
N GLY A 68 -5.04 10.93 14.66
CA GLY A 68 -3.93 9.98 14.73
C GLY A 68 -2.70 10.45 13.95
N THR A 69 -1.51 10.07 14.42
CA THR A 69 -0.22 10.44 13.80
C THR A 69 0.44 9.31 12.99
N SER A 70 -0.11 8.09 13.04
CA SER A 70 0.39 6.93 12.31
C SER A 70 -0.70 6.26 11.49
N ILE A 71 -0.30 5.52 10.47
CA ILE A 71 -1.18 4.68 9.65
C ILE A 71 -1.44 3.37 10.40
N ASP A 72 -2.70 3.06 10.64
CA ASP A 72 -3.12 1.85 11.38
C ASP A 72 -2.96 0.59 10.52
N ALA A 73 -3.31 0.67 9.24
CA ALA A 73 -3.10 -0.40 8.28
C ALA A 73 -2.83 0.16 6.87
N LEU A 74 -1.94 -0.50 6.12
CA LEU A 74 -1.59 -0.17 4.73
C LEU A 74 -1.43 -1.45 3.93
N ALA A 75 -1.98 -1.49 2.72
CA ALA A 75 -1.57 -2.46 1.72
C ALA A 75 -1.32 -1.78 0.37
N GLY A 76 -0.43 -2.29 -0.46
CA GLY A 76 -0.22 -1.74 -1.80
C GLY A 76 0.82 -2.52 -2.61
N TYR A 77 0.94 -2.16 -3.88
CA TYR A 77 1.84 -2.79 -4.84
C TYR A 77 3.02 -1.89 -5.20
N ILE A 78 4.22 -2.46 -5.15
CA ILE A 78 5.50 -1.81 -5.44
C ILE A 78 6.11 -2.53 -6.64
N HIS A 79 6.30 -1.79 -7.74
CA HIS A 79 6.77 -2.41 -8.99
C HIS A 79 8.20 -2.96 -8.88
N ASP A 80 9.07 -2.11 -8.35
CA ASP A 80 10.48 -2.37 -8.11
C ASP A 80 10.73 -2.15 -6.63
N ILE A 81 11.13 -3.20 -5.91
CA ILE A 81 11.41 -3.11 -4.48
C ILE A 81 12.48 -2.06 -4.13
N ASN A 82 13.34 -1.66 -5.07
CA ASN A 82 14.28 -0.56 -4.84
C ASN A 82 13.60 0.78 -4.55
N ASN A 83 12.38 0.98 -5.06
CA ASN A 83 11.58 2.16 -4.78
C ASN A 83 11.06 2.18 -3.32
N LEU A 84 11.23 1.10 -2.55
CA LEU A 84 10.95 1.11 -1.11
C LEU A 84 11.87 2.05 -0.33
N LYS A 85 13.02 2.44 -0.89
CA LYS A 85 13.87 3.50 -0.30
C LYS A 85 13.11 4.84 -0.27
N THR A 86 12.53 5.24 -1.40
CA THR A 86 11.68 6.45 -1.48
C THR A 86 10.40 6.29 -0.67
N PHE A 87 9.80 5.09 -0.64
CA PHE A 87 8.68 4.81 0.26
C PHE A 87 9.05 5.04 1.73
N LYS A 88 10.24 4.61 2.17
CA LYS A 88 10.74 4.86 3.53
C LYS A 88 10.86 6.35 3.84
N GLU A 89 11.37 7.13 2.89
CA GLU A 89 11.49 8.59 3.02
C GLU A 89 10.13 9.29 3.10
N VAL A 90 9.16 8.84 2.30
CA VAL A 90 7.85 9.50 2.17
C VAL A 90 6.86 9.08 3.26
N MET A 91 6.83 7.79 3.60
CA MET A 91 5.81 7.19 4.46
C MET A 91 6.37 6.58 5.74
N GLY A 92 7.68 6.37 5.85
CA GLY A 92 8.28 5.60 6.95
C GLY A 92 8.00 6.17 8.34
N SER A 93 7.98 7.49 8.50
CA SER A 93 7.63 8.15 9.78
C SER A 93 6.16 8.02 10.17
N LEU A 94 5.30 7.60 9.22
CA LEU A 94 3.89 7.36 9.45
C LEU A 94 3.61 5.91 9.84
N LEU A 95 4.61 5.03 9.76
CA LEU A 95 4.47 3.61 10.10
C LEU A 95 4.96 3.38 11.54
N SER A 96 4.18 2.65 12.33
CA SER A 96 4.47 2.35 13.74
C SER A 96 4.55 0.85 13.98
N SER A 97 5.11 0.45 15.13
CA SER A 97 5.23 -0.96 15.50
C SER A 97 3.88 -1.67 15.73
N THR A 98 2.79 -0.93 15.84
CA THR A 98 1.44 -1.46 16.10
C THR A 98 0.57 -1.57 14.85
N GLY A 99 1.00 -1.00 13.72
CA GLY A 99 0.25 -1.05 12.48
C GLY A 99 0.51 -2.32 11.67
N ASN A 100 -0.36 -2.57 10.69
CA ASN A 100 -0.27 -3.73 9.81
C ASN A 100 0.02 -3.29 8.37
N TYR A 101 1.16 -3.68 7.83
CA TYR A 101 1.64 -3.18 6.54
C TYR A 101 1.97 -4.33 5.59
N ILE A 102 1.23 -4.43 4.49
CA ILE A 102 1.39 -5.48 3.48
C ILE A 102 1.85 -4.87 2.16
N ILE A 103 2.99 -5.30 1.65
CA ILE A 103 3.48 -4.88 0.34
C ILE A 103 3.46 -6.05 -0.62
N PHE A 104 2.86 -5.84 -1.78
CA PHE A 104 2.97 -6.72 -2.91
C PHE A 104 4.11 -6.23 -3.82
N ALA A 105 5.04 -7.10 -4.19
CA ALA A 105 6.28 -6.75 -4.89
C ALA A 105 6.32 -7.36 -6.29
N GLY A 106 6.68 -6.54 -7.29
CA GLY A 106 6.65 -6.92 -8.70
C GLY A 106 7.91 -7.60 -9.23
N ASN A 107 9.02 -7.52 -8.50
CA ASN A 107 10.32 -8.02 -8.95
C ASN A 107 11.05 -8.82 -7.87
N ILE A 108 10.36 -9.78 -7.25
CA ILE A 108 10.95 -10.80 -6.38
C ILE A 108 10.54 -12.20 -6.85
N ASP A 109 11.16 -13.24 -6.29
CA ASP A 109 10.79 -14.63 -6.57
C ASP A 109 9.32 -14.90 -6.23
N PHE A 110 8.60 -15.63 -7.09
CA PHE A 110 7.16 -15.86 -6.97
C PHE A 110 6.77 -16.74 -5.76
N LEU A 111 7.73 -17.44 -5.16
CA LEU A 111 7.53 -18.22 -3.94
C LEU A 111 7.97 -17.47 -2.68
N ALA A 112 8.65 -16.34 -2.83
CA ALA A 112 9.19 -15.61 -1.69
C ALA A 112 8.07 -15.03 -0.82
N LYS A 113 8.22 -15.09 0.50
CA LYS A 113 7.35 -14.41 1.45
C LYS A 113 8.21 -13.94 2.61
N TYR A 114 8.15 -12.66 2.92
CA TYR A 114 9.06 -12.05 3.90
C TYR A 114 8.33 -11.26 4.97
N THR A 115 8.94 -11.23 6.14
CA THR A 115 8.71 -10.25 7.19
C THR A 115 9.94 -9.35 7.23
N VAL A 116 9.83 -8.14 6.69
CA VAL A 116 10.94 -7.19 6.52
C VAL A 116 10.95 -6.18 7.65
N SER A 117 12.07 -6.07 8.37
CA SER A 117 12.26 -5.01 9.36
C SER A 117 12.31 -3.63 8.68
N PHE A 118 11.52 -2.66 9.14
CA PHE A 118 11.37 -1.37 8.46
C PHE A 118 11.28 -0.20 9.46
N GLY A 119 12.41 0.16 10.05
CA GLY A 119 12.44 1.10 11.17
C GLY A 119 11.74 0.47 12.38
N ASP A 120 10.81 1.21 13.01
CA ASP A 120 9.99 0.69 14.10
C ASP A 120 8.83 -0.19 13.61
N ALA A 121 8.56 -0.19 12.30
CA ALA A 121 7.52 -0.97 11.65
C ALA A 121 8.04 -2.30 11.11
N THR A 122 7.12 -3.17 10.73
CA THR A 122 7.38 -4.42 10.03
C THR A 122 6.51 -4.48 8.78
N LEU A 123 7.10 -4.82 7.63
CA LEU A 123 6.37 -5.05 6.40
C LEU A 123 6.22 -6.56 6.15
N THR A 124 5.01 -7.02 5.87
CA THR A 124 4.78 -8.33 5.29
C THR A 124 4.81 -8.20 3.77
N VAL A 125 5.71 -8.92 3.11
CA VAL A 125 5.93 -8.77 1.67
C VAL A 125 5.60 -10.06 0.93
N PHE A 126 4.77 -9.93 -0.10
CA PHE A 126 4.37 -11.00 -1.02
C PHE A 126 4.72 -10.64 -2.47
N PRO A 127 4.98 -11.61 -3.35
CA PRO A 127 5.13 -11.38 -4.78
C PRO A 127 3.77 -11.06 -5.40
N LEU A 128 3.76 -10.26 -6.45
CA LEU A 128 2.58 -10.04 -7.28
C LEU A 128 2.98 -9.90 -8.75
N GLU A 129 2.42 -10.80 -9.56
CA GLU A 129 2.72 -10.90 -10.99
C GLU A 129 1.54 -10.39 -11.84
N GLU A 130 0.51 -11.21 -12.06
CA GLU A 130 -0.63 -10.89 -12.95
C GLU A 130 -1.97 -10.73 -12.20
N SER A 131 -1.92 -10.24 -10.96
CA SER A 131 -3.10 -10.09 -10.09
C SER A 131 -3.31 -8.64 -9.66
N THR A 132 -4.25 -8.41 -8.74
CA THR A 132 -4.48 -7.11 -8.10
C THR A 132 -4.30 -7.24 -6.60
N VAL A 133 -3.88 -6.16 -5.94
CA VAL A 133 -3.78 -6.10 -4.48
C VAL A 133 -5.11 -6.49 -3.84
N TRP A 134 -6.23 -6.04 -4.43
CA TRP A 134 -7.57 -6.40 -3.96
C TRP A 134 -7.80 -7.91 -3.99
N LYS A 135 -7.44 -8.58 -5.10
CA LYS A 135 -7.63 -10.03 -5.23
C LYS A 135 -6.73 -10.78 -4.24
N GLU A 136 -5.44 -10.46 -4.19
CA GLU A 136 -4.51 -11.15 -3.30
C GLU A 136 -4.86 -10.98 -1.81
N LEU A 137 -5.30 -9.78 -1.41
CA LEU A 137 -5.81 -9.57 -0.05
C LEU A 137 -7.11 -10.34 0.20
N SER A 138 -8.00 -10.45 -0.79
CA SER A 138 -9.24 -11.25 -0.65
C SER A 138 -8.90 -12.72 -0.41
N ASP A 139 -7.97 -13.26 -1.21
CA ASP A 139 -7.53 -14.65 -1.13
C ASP A 139 -6.82 -14.91 0.22
N LEU A 140 -5.93 -14.02 0.64
CA LEU A 140 -5.25 -14.09 1.96
C LEU A 140 -6.25 -14.06 3.13
N SER A 141 -7.34 -13.30 2.96
CA SER A 141 -8.35 -13.07 4.00
C SER A 141 -9.50 -14.08 3.97
N GLY A 142 -9.54 -14.98 2.98
CA GLY A 142 -10.68 -15.86 2.75
C GLY A 142 -11.99 -15.12 2.44
N LEU A 143 -11.90 -13.92 1.85
CA LEU A 143 -13.05 -13.07 1.52
C LEU A 143 -13.51 -13.30 0.08
N ASP A 144 -14.82 -13.27 -0.13
CA ASP A 144 -15.43 -13.33 -1.45
C ASP A 144 -16.37 -12.14 -1.74
N LYS A 145 -16.92 -12.10 -2.95
CA LYS A 145 -17.77 -10.98 -3.41
C LYS A 145 -18.99 -10.73 -2.51
N ASN A 146 -19.51 -11.75 -1.83
CA ASN A 146 -20.68 -11.67 -0.97
C ASN A 146 -20.40 -10.90 0.32
N ASP A 147 -19.19 -11.01 0.86
CA ASP A 147 -18.79 -10.30 2.09
C ASP A 147 -18.85 -8.78 1.91
N PHE A 148 -18.65 -8.31 0.67
CA PHE A 148 -18.64 -6.89 0.34
C PHE A 148 -20.00 -6.33 -0.13
N LYS A 149 -21.03 -7.15 -0.33
CA LYS A 149 -22.28 -6.73 -1.01
C LYS A 149 -23.03 -5.60 -0.30
N LYS A 150 -22.92 -5.51 1.03
CA LYS A 150 -23.66 -4.54 1.85
C LYS A 150 -22.78 -3.40 2.37
N LEU A 151 -21.50 -3.41 2.05
CA LEU A 151 -20.53 -2.43 2.54
C LEU A 151 -20.38 -1.30 1.52
N ASP A 152 -20.18 -0.08 2.02
CA ASP A 152 -19.79 1.04 1.17
C ASP A 152 -18.28 0.97 0.85
N GLY A 153 -17.73 1.98 0.18
CA GLY A 153 -16.31 1.99 -0.17
C GLY A 153 -15.37 1.98 1.05
N GLY A 154 -15.78 2.62 2.16
CA GLY A 154 -15.00 2.71 3.38
C GLY A 154 -15.03 1.40 4.16
N GLY A 155 -16.23 0.83 4.32
CA GLY A 155 -16.44 -0.49 4.92
C GLY A 155 -15.71 -1.61 4.19
N LYS A 156 -15.67 -1.54 2.86
CA LYS A 156 -14.89 -2.47 2.02
C LYS A 156 -13.39 -2.45 2.33
N VAL A 157 -12.81 -1.26 2.46
CA VAL A 157 -11.38 -1.11 2.80
C VAL A 157 -11.11 -1.53 4.24
N GLN A 158 -11.99 -1.15 5.18
CA GLN A 158 -11.89 -1.54 6.59
C GLN A 158 -11.90 -3.06 6.75
N LEU A 159 -12.92 -3.75 6.19
CA LEU A 159 -13.02 -5.20 6.27
C LEU A 159 -11.79 -5.89 5.67
N MET A 160 -11.33 -5.43 4.49
CA MET A 160 -10.19 -6.02 3.81
C MET A 160 -8.92 -5.97 4.67
N LEU A 161 -8.59 -4.79 5.20
CA LEU A 161 -7.35 -4.61 5.97
C LEU A 161 -7.42 -5.25 7.36
N ASP A 162 -8.59 -5.24 8.00
CA ASP A 162 -8.78 -5.96 9.28
C ASP A 162 -8.59 -7.47 9.08
N LYS A 163 -9.20 -8.06 8.05
CA LYS A 163 -9.05 -9.51 7.80
C LYS A 163 -7.64 -9.90 7.37
N ALA A 164 -6.98 -9.10 6.55
CA ALA A 164 -5.61 -9.38 6.16
C ALA A 164 -4.65 -9.36 7.37
N ALA A 165 -4.93 -8.54 8.38
CA ALA A 165 -4.17 -8.47 9.64
C ALA A 165 -4.44 -9.66 10.59
N GLU A 166 -5.51 -10.44 10.40
CA GLU A 166 -5.81 -11.61 11.22
C GLU A 166 -4.94 -12.84 10.87
N SER A 167 -4.20 -12.80 9.74
CA SER A 167 -3.31 -13.90 9.35
C SER A 167 -2.25 -14.16 10.43
N LYS A 168 -2.11 -15.42 10.83
CA LYS A 168 -1.12 -15.88 11.83
C LYS A 168 0.10 -16.55 11.21
N ASP A 169 0.21 -16.48 9.88
CA ASP A 169 1.31 -17.09 9.16
C ASP A 169 2.63 -16.41 9.54
N THR A 170 3.68 -17.22 9.63
CA THR A 170 5.03 -16.72 9.90
C THR A 170 5.85 -16.86 8.64
N TYR A 171 6.54 -15.78 8.26
CA TYR A 171 7.36 -15.72 7.06
C TYR A 171 8.84 -15.56 7.41
N GLU A 172 9.72 -15.73 6.42
CA GLU A 172 11.14 -15.53 6.59
C GLU A 172 11.42 -14.08 7.01
N LYS A 173 12.07 -13.90 8.17
CA LYS A 173 12.46 -12.57 8.65
C LYS A 173 13.76 -12.13 7.99
N ILE A 174 13.79 -10.90 7.49
CA ILE A 174 14.95 -10.35 6.78
C ILE A 174 15.12 -8.85 7.08
N SER A 175 16.36 -8.36 7.03
CA SER A 175 16.64 -6.93 7.16
C SER A 175 16.14 -6.17 5.93
N PHE A 176 15.96 -4.85 6.04
CA PHE A 176 15.57 -4.03 4.89
C PHE A 176 16.63 -4.09 3.80
N GLU A 177 17.90 -3.97 4.18
CA GLU A 177 19.05 -3.95 3.28
C GLU A 177 19.19 -5.28 2.54
N ASP A 178 19.06 -6.42 3.25
CA ASP A 178 19.12 -7.74 2.63
C ASP A 178 17.89 -7.99 1.74
N PHE A 179 16.71 -7.51 2.11
CA PHE A 179 15.52 -7.63 1.28
C PHE A 179 15.70 -6.95 -0.08
N LEU A 180 16.31 -5.77 -0.11
CA LEU A 180 16.58 -5.07 -1.37
C LEU A 180 17.52 -5.85 -2.30
N THR A 181 18.38 -6.73 -1.76
CA THR A 181 19.23 -7.61 -2.59
C THR A 181 18.45 -8.73 -3.31
N LYS A 182 17.17 -8.94 -2.95
CA LYS A 182 16.28 -9.92 -3.60
C LYS A 182 15.65 -9.41 -4.89
N ALA A 183 15.96 -8.17 -5.29
CA ALA A 183 15.43 -7.57 -6.51
C ALA A 183 15.85 -8.39 -7.74
N LEU A 184 14.85 -8.90 -8.44
CA LEU A 184 14.97 -9.43 -9.79
C LEU A 184 14.88 -8.27 -10.80
N PRO A 185 15.25 -8.50 -12.07
CA PRO A 185 15.06 -7.52 -13.13
C PRO A 185 13.61 -7.01 -13.17
N VAL A 186 13.45 -5.69 -13.26
CA VAL A 186 12.14 -5.06 -13.40
C VAL A 186 11.55 -5.43 -14.75
N ARG A 187 10.38 -6.06 -14.73
CA ARG A 187 9.69 -6.49 -15.94
C ARG A 187 9.06 -5.31 -16.65
N ASN A 188 9.14 -5.28 -17.97
CA ASN A 188 8.48 -4.24 -18.76
C ASN A 188 6.97 -4.53 -18.84
N ARG A 189 6.17 -3.74 -18.12
CA ARG A 189 4.70 -3.86 -18.09
C ARG A 189 4.04 -3.65 -19.47
N ASN A 190 4.73 -3.04 -20.42
CA ASN A 190 4.21 -2.76 -21.76
C ASN A 190 4.63 -3.81 -22.80
N GLU A 191 5.44 -4.81 -22.43
CA GLU A 191 6.04 -5.76 -23.38
C GLU A 191 4.99 -6.57 -24.17
N ASN A 192 3.81 -6.80 -23.60
CA ASN A 192 2.71 -7.54 -24.22
C ASN A 192 1.45 -6.70 -24.50
N ARG A 193 1.51 -5.36 -24.41
CA ARG A 193 0.37 -4.53 -24.81
C ARG A 193 0.31 -4.48 -26.34
N PRO A 194 -0.85 -4.81 -26.98
CA PRO A 194 -1.01 -4.54 -28.39
C PRO A 194 -0.84 -3.03 -28.62
N VAL A 195 0.05 -2.69 -29.55
CA VAL A 195 0.25 -1.32 -30.05
C VAL A 195 -0.99 -0.80 -30.75
#